data_AF-A0A2I6QHD3-F1
#
_entry.id   AF-A0A2I6QHD3-F1
#
_cell.length_a   1.000
_cell.length_b   1.000
_cell.length_c   1.000
_cell.angle_alpha   90.00
_cell.angle_beta   90.00
_cell.angle_gamma   90.00
#
_symmetry.space_group_name_H-M   'P 1'
#
loop_
_entity.id
_entity.type
_entity.pdbx_description
1 polymer ?
#
loop_
_entity_poly.entity_id
_entity_poly.type
_entity_poly.pdbx_seq_one_letter_code
_entity_poly.pdbx_strand_id
1 'polypeptide(L)'
;MKLHLLLTLVLSSILCFSQTNEIDSLRFQIFKGDIEALKSMGKYLDSKKIVTDHLGYHIRKAEERQIAARNIRESFFSEEMSFLKGDRVSSTIFFNFLSTNQIVFDEDIGYFILKNQNPDTTKYILFKTSSSVIDSINDEFSKSMPSIMSECGADWSYTLHNPQCLLLLSQYFLKQRAKWNIYFFNDETYFKCFRYLTHIDFAVPDEDSSFNFIYHLTSEFKRRNLYNYFYHHYKDYKWNDSLHYFINTTETPRAKNELVELFELLQSEDDSIAFSSFSRICESDPIEVTRLSKEFNEQDHDDNDKLPTFTYRFLPVIAHLTDYYRRNNIHYKSSGEIKKILEKLLNENSFKKRYEIEELLIKTATIDDIYAIEHFGLINENNFNNTYSIGRVLDKWYSKNWKAVYSEKKTPASVSKKS
;
A
#
# COMPACT_ATOMS: atom_id res chain seq x y z
N MET A 1 11.69 37.96 35.83
CA MET A 1 10.42 38.17 35.07
C MET A 1 10.29 37.28 33.84
N LYS A 2 11.27 37.20 32.92
CA LYS A 2 11.15 36.38 31.68
C LYS A 2 11.02 34.86 31.90
N LEU A 3 11.69 34.30 32.92
CA LEU A 3 11.61 32.86 33.23
C LEU A 3 10.24 32.45 33.79
N HIS A 4 9.61 33.29 34.60
CA HIS A 4 8.26 33.04 35.11
C HIS A 4 7.20 33.13 34.03
N LEU A 5 7.34 34.05 33.06
CA LEU A 5 6.44 34.17 31.91
C LEU A 5 6.55 32.95 30.98
N LEU A 6 7.77 32.44 30.76
CA LEU A 6 8.01 31.24 29.97
C LEU A 6 7.45 29.99 30.68
N LEU A 7 7.64 29.87 31.99
CA LEU A 7 7.09 28.77 32.79
C LEU A 7 5.55 28.80 32.79
N THR A 8 4.93 29.99 32.90
CA THR A 8 3.47 30.12 32.85
C THR A 8 2.91 29.84 31.46
N LEU A 9 3.63 30.15 30.36
CA LEU A 9 3.24 29.78 29.00
C LEU A 9 3.37 28.27 28.71
N VAL A 10 4.39 27.62 29.27
CA VAL A 10 4.56 26.16 29.19
C VAL A 10 3.54 25.44 30.07
N LEU A 11 3.27 25.93 31.28
CA LEU A 11 2.23 25.39 32.15
C LEU A 11 0.82 25.64 31.61
N SER A 12 0.55 26.81 31.00
CA SER A 12 -0.76 27.10 30.40
C SER A 12 -0.99 26.34 29.11
N SER A 13 0.03 26.04 28.32
CA SER A 13 -0.10 25.12 27.19
C SER A 13 -0.37 23.69 27.67
N ILE A 14 0.34 23.20 28.69
CA ILE A 14 0.06 21.88 29.30
C ILE A 14 -1.35 21.82 29.90
N LEU A 15 -1.82 22.88 30.56
CA LEU A 15 -3.16 22.97 31.15
C LEU A 15 -4.27 23.18 30.11
N CYS A 16 -4.01 23.88 29.01
CA CYS A 16 -4.95 24.02 27.88
C CYS A 16 -5.16 22.70 27.11
N PHE A 17 -4.21 21.76 27.20
CA PHE A 17 -4.37 20.38 26.70
C PHE A 17 -4.93 19.41 27.76
N SER A 18 -5.18 19.84 29.01
CA SER A 18 -5.56 18.97 30.13
C SER A 18 -7.06 18.98 30.51
N GLN A 19 -7.95 19.51 29.67
CA GLN A 19 -9.36 19.10 29.77
C GLN A 19 -9.53 17.69 29.20
N THR A 20 -8.79 16.72 29.74
CA THR A 20 -9.06 15.30 29.51
C THR A 20 -10.44 15.03 30.07
N ASN A 21 -11.40 14.77 29.19
CA ASN A 21 -12.70 14.27 29.62
C ASN A 21 -12.47 12.93 30.34
N GLU A 22 -13.34 12.56 31.28
CA GLU A 22 -13.32 11.25 31.94
C GLU A 22 -13.22 10.10 30.92
N ILE A 23 -13.87 10.26 29.76
CA ILE A 23 -13.77 9.34 28.61
C ILE A 23 -12.33 9.14 28.11
N ASP A 24 -11.48 10.17 28.10
CA ASP A 24 -10.08 10.04 27.69
C ASP A 24 -9.27 9.19 28.69
N SER A 25 -9.51 9.39 30.00
CA SER A 25 -8.89 8.58 31.05
C SER A 25 -9.32 7.11 30.96
N LEU A 26 -10.62 6.87 30.78
CA LEU A 26 -11.16 5.52 30.58
C LEU A 26 -10.56 4.86 29.34
N ARG A 27 -10.40 5.58 28.23
CA ARG A 27 -9.74 5.06 27.01
C ARG A 27 -8.32 4.54 27.30
N PHE A 28 -7.50 5.30 28.03
CA PHE A 28 -6.14 4.86 28.37
C PHE A 28 -6.11 3.65 29.29
N GLN A 29 -7.09 3.50 30.18
CA GLN A 29 -7.21 2.33 31.06
C GLN A 29 -7.68 1.10 30.28
N ILE A 30 -8.66 1.26 29.38
CA ILE A 30 -9.13 0.22 28.45
C ILE A 30 -7.96 -0.29 27.58
N PHE A 31 -7.07 0.59 27.13
CA PHE A 31 -5.87 0.19 26.38
C PHE A 31 -4.97 -0.78 27.16
N LYS A 32 -4.92 -0.64 28.48
CA LYS A 32 -4.14 -1.49 29.38
C LYS A 32 -4.91 -2.74 29.83
N GLY A 33 -6.10 -2.98 29.29
CA GLY A 33 -6.92 -4.14 29.62
C GLY A 33 -7.81 -3.97 30.86
N ASP A 34 -8.03 -2.74 31.34
CA ASP A 34 -8.88 -2.51 32.49
C ASP A 34 -10.37 -2.75 32.15
N ILE A 35 -10.91 -3.86 32.64
CA ILE A 35 -12.30 -4.26 32.44
C ILE A 35 -13.30 -3.34 33.17
N GLU A 36 -12.91 -2.74 34.29
CA GLU A 36 -13.77 -1.81 35.03
C GLU A 36 -13.84 -0.46 34.33
N ALA A 37 -12.75 -0.04 33.69
CA ALA A 37 -12.77 1.10 32.79
C ALA A 37 -13.68 0.84 31.57
N LEU A 38 -13.63 -0.37 31.00
CA LEU A 38 -14.52 -0.77 29.90
C LEU A 38 -16.01 -0.74 30.31
N LYS A 39 -16.34 -1.28 31.50
CA LYS A 39 -17.69 -1.17 32.08
C LYS A 39 -18.10 0.28 32.30
N SER A 40 -17.20 1.11 32.81
CA SER A 40 -17.46 2.52 33.09
C SER A 40 -17.72 3.32 31.80
N MET A 41 -17.03 3.00 30.70
CA MET A 41 -17.29 3.57 29.38
C MET A 41 -18.73 3.35 28.91
N GLY A 42 -19.34 2.22 29.31
CA GLY A 42 -20.73 1.89 28.99
C GLY A 42 -21.74 2.95 29.41
N LYS A 43 -21.48 3.73 30.47
CA LYS A 43 -22.38 4.77 30.98
C LYS A 43 -22.60 5.93 30.01
N TYR A 44 -21.67 6.11 29.06
CA TYR A 44 -21.72 7.21 28.09
C TYR A 44 -22.48 6.84 26.81
N LEU A 45 -22.86 5.57 26.61
CA LEU A 45 -23.52 5.09 25.39
C LEU A 45 -24.88 5.74 25.13
N ASP A 46 -25.54 6.26 26.16
CA ASP A 46 -26.82 7.00 26.01
C ASP A 46 -26.66 8.52 26.16
N SER A 47 -25.43 9.03 26.35
CA SER A 47 -25.16 10.46 26.55
C SER A 47 -25.13 11.22 25.22
N LYS A 48 -25.98 12.26 25.12
CA LYS A 48 -25.99 13.23 24.02
C LYS A 48 -25.15 14.48 24.29
N LYS A 49 -24.40 14.49 25.39
CA LYS A 49 -23.54 15.63 25.73
C LYS A 49 -22.46 15.77 24.67
N ILE A 50 -22.33 16.96 24.11
CA ILE A 50 -21.30 17.27 23.11
C ILE A 50 -20.02 17.65 23.84
N VAL A 51 -18.94 16.96 23.50
CA VAL A 51 -17.60 17.20 24.05
C VAL A 51 -16.59 17.39 22.92
N THR A 52 -15.41 17.89 23.27
CA THR A 52 -14.28 17.92 22.33
C THR A 52 -13.68 16.51 22.27
N ASP A 53 -13.64 15.93 21.08
CA ASP A 53 -13.05 14.63 20.78
C ASP A 53 -11.64 14.86 20.19
N HIS A 54 -10.63 14.41 20.93
CA HIS A 54 -9.23 14.51 20.53
C HIS A 54 -8.80 13.23 19.80
N LEU A 55 -8.64 13.38 18.50
CA LEU A 55 -8.39 12.31 17.53
C LEU A 55 -7.04 12.59 16.85
N GLY A 56 -5.96 12.49 17.61
CA GLY A 56 -4.62 12.89 17.16
C GLY A 56 -4.57 14.39 16.86
N TYR A 57 -4.23 14.77 15.63
CA TYR A 57 -4.24 16.17 15.18
C TYR A 57 -5.63 16.70 14.81
N HIS A 58 -6.64 15.82 14.75
CA HIS A 58 -8.03 16.23 14.49
C HIS A 58 -8.73 16.57 15.81
N ILE A 59 -9.31 17.77 15.87
CA ILE A 59 -10.17 18.20 16.96
C ILE A 59 -11.58 18.35 16.40
N ARG A 60 -12.53 17.59 16.93
CA ARG A 60 -13.93 17.67 16.50
C ARG A 60 -14.88 17.73 17.69
N LYS A 61 -16.09 18.24 17.46
CA LYS A 61 -17.19 18.14 18.41
C LYS A 61 -17.96 16.86 18.13
N ALA A 62 -18.14 16.01 19.13
CA ALA A 62 -18.89 14.76 19.01
C ALA A 62 -19.70 14.52 20.29
N GLU A 63 -20.77 13.74 20.18
CA GLU A 63 -21.51 13.29 21.35
C GLU A 63 -20.68 12.24 22.13
N GLU A 64 -20.76 12.27 23.46
CA GLU A 64 -20.11 11.28 24.33
C GLU A 64 -20.44 9.84 23.90
N ARG A 65 -21.69 9.57 23.48
CA ARG A 65 -22.08 8.24 22.97
C ARG A 65 -21.31 7.78 21.76
N GLN A 66 -20.97 8.69 20.83
CA GLN A 66 -20.23 8.35 19.61
C GLN A 66 -18.78 8.00 19.95
N ILE A 67 -18.20 8.74 20.89
CA ILE A 67 -16.84 8.50 21.38
C ILE A 67 -16.79 7.16 22.12
N ALA A 68 -17.74 6.91 23.04
CA ALA A 68 -17.84 5.68 23.80
C ALA A 68 -18.05 4.44 22.91
N ALA A 69 -19.00 4.50 21.98
CA ALA A 69 -19.26 3.41 21.04
C ALA A 69 -18.03 3.08 20.20
N ARG A 70 -17.31 4.10 19.68
CA ARG A 70 -16.06 3.90 18.96
C ARG A 70 -14.98 3.26 19.82
N ASN A 71 -14.76 3.76 21.05
CA ASN A 71 -13.74 3.21 21.95
C ASN A 71 -14.02 1.75 22.30
N ILE A 72 -15.27 1.41 22.61
CA ILE A 72 -15.69 0.04 22.90
C ILE A 72 -15.44 -0.84 21.67
N ARG A 73 -15.92 -0.43 20.49
CA ARG A 73 -15.76 -1.19 19.24
C ARG A 73 -14.29 -1.48 18.90
N GLU A 74 -13.41 -0.49 18.97
CA GLU A 74 -11.97 -0.66 18.67
C GLU A 74 -11.22 -1.53 19.70
N SER A 75 -11.86 -1.82 20.84
CA SER A 75 -11.29 -2.62 21.93
C SER A 75 -11.65 -4.11 21.86
N PHE A 76 -12.61 -4.53 21.04
CA PHE A 76 -13.04 -5.93 20.92
C PHE A 76 -12.59 -6.60 19.62
N PHE A 77 -12.21 -7.88 19.71
CA PHE A 77 -11.63 -8.63 18.59
C PHE A 77 -12.67 -9.10 17.56
N SER A 78 -13.86 -9.53 18.03
CA SER A 78 -14.81 -10.35 17.29
C SER A 78 -15.81 -9.59 16.40
N GLU A 79 -16.16 -10.17 15.25
CA GLU A 79 -17.32 -9.77 14.42
C GLU A 79 -18.67 -10.04 15.08
N GLU A 80 -18.73 -10.94 16.07
CA GLU A 80 -19.94 -11.24 16.85
C GLU A 80 -20.41 -10.02 17.67
N MET A 81 -19.54 -9.02 17.80
CA MET A 81 -19.88 -7.67 18.24
C MET A 81 -20.57 -6.86 17.15
N SER A 82 -21.23 -7.49 16.17
CA SER A 82 -22.02 -6.82 15.15
C SER A 82 -23.11 -5.92 15.74
N PHE A 83 -23.58 -6.20 16.97
CA PHE A 83 -24.45 -5.29 17.70
C PHE A 83 -23.78 -3.95 18.06
N LEU A 84 -22.44 -3.89 18.08
CA LEU A 84 -21.63 -2.67 18.18
C LEU A 84 -21.45 -1.92 16.85
N LYS A 85 -21.91 -2.50 15.72
CA LYS A 85 -21.84 -1.83 14.40
C LYS A 85 -23.03 -0.84 14.28
N GLY A 86 -22.73 0.44 14.44
CA GLY A 86 -23.65 1.57 14.19
C GLY A 86 -24.02 2.40 15.44
N ASP A 87 -24.75 3.50 15.26
CA ASP A 87 -25.13 4.46 16.32
C ASP A 87 -26.20 3.93 17.31
N ARG A 88 -26.42 2.61 17.36
CA ARG A 88 -27.55 1.97 18.05
C ARG A 88 -27.16 1.23 19.35
N VAL A 89 -25.88 1.27 19.73
CA VAL A 89 -25.44 0.67 21.00
C VAL A 89 -25.94 1.55 22.15
N SER A 90 -26.81 0.99 23.01
CA SER A 90 -27.23 1.62 24.26
C SER A 90 -26.49 1.02 25.45
N SER A 91 -26.49 1.73 26.58
CA SER A 91 -25.88 1.19 27.82
C SER A 91 -26.54 -0.12 28.22
N THR A 92 -27.87 -0.24 28.05
CA THR A 92 -28.63 -1.45 28.35
C THR A 92 -28.17 -2.66 27.54
N ILE A 93 -28.01 -2.51 26.22
CA ILE A 93 -27.54 -3.59 25.35
C ILE A 93 -26.12 -4.01 25.75
N PHE A 94 -25.24 -3.03 25.97
CA PHE A 94 -23.85 -3.28 26.32
C PHE A 94 -23.71 -3.98 27.69
N PHE A 95 -24.43 -3.52 28.71
CA PHE A 95 -24.37 -4.16 30.03
C PHE A 95 -25.01 -5.55 30.04
N ASN A 96 -26.07 -5.78 29.27
CA ASN A 96 -26.62 -7.12 29.09
C ASN A 96 -25.61 -8.05 28.37
N PHE A 97 -24.88 -7.54 27.39
CA PHE A 97 -23.79 -8.28 26.76
C PHE A 97 -22.70 -8.64 27.78
N LEU A 98 -22.24 -7.69 28.59
CA LEU A 98 -21.22 -7.93 29.61
C LEU A 98 -21.68 -8.87 30.74
N SER A 99 -22.98 -8.92 31.07
CA SER A 99 -23.49 -9.82 32.11
C SER A 99 -23.70 -11.25 31.62
N THR A 100 -23.94 -11.43 30.31
CA THR A 100 -24.16 -12.74 29.69
C THR A 100 -22.88 -13.39 29.20
N ASN A 101 -21.80 -12.63 29.07
CA ASN A 101 -20.53 -13.09 28.49
C ASN A 101 -19.36 -12.90 29.46
N GLN A 102 -18.48 -13.90 29.55
CA GLN A 102 -17.23 -13.76 30.29
C GLN A 102 -16.17 -13.10 29.39
N ILE A 103 -15.93 -11.81 29.63
CA ILE A 103 -14.93 -11.03 28.90
C ILE A 103 -13.58 -11.09 29.61
N VAL A 104 -12.52 -11.31 28.85
CA VAL A 104 -11.12 -11.23 29.31
C VAL A 104 -10.33 -10.33 28.37
N PHE A 105 -9.24 -9.75 28.86
CA PHE A 105 -8.28 -9.03 28.04
C PHE A 105 -7.15 -9.98 27.62
N ASP A 106 -6.90 -10.05 26.33
CA ASP A 106 -5.78 -10.79 25.74
C ASP A 106 -4.61 -9.81 25.54
N GLU A 107 -3.57 -10.00 26.35
CA GLU A 107 -2.38 -9.13 26.36
C GLU A 107 -1.52 -9.29 25.10
N ASP A 108 -1.58 -10.43 24.42
CA ASP A 108 -0.75 -10.73 23.25
C ASP A 108 -1.25 -9.94 22.03
N ILE A 109 -2.57 -9.86 21.84
CA ILE A 109 -3.19 -9.13 20.72
C ILE A 109 -3.77 -7.76 21.11
N GLY A 110 -3.83 -7.45 22.41
CA GLY A 110 -4.34 -6.18 22.94
C GLY A 110 -5.82 -5.96 22.62
N TYR A 111 -6.66 -6.96 22.91
CA TYR A 111 -8.11 -6.92 22.72
C TYR A 111 -8.86 -7.51 23.91
N PHE A 112 -10.10 -7.06 24.11
CA PHE A 112 -11.07 -7.81 24.88
C PHE A 112 -11.70 -8.90 24.00
N ILE A 113 -11.78 -10.12 24.56
CA ILE A 113 -12.31 -11.32 23.90
C ILE A 113 -13.27 -12.06 24.85
N LEU A 114 -14.09 -12.95 24.28
CA LEU A 114 -14.83 -13.93 25.08
C LEU A 114 -13.84 -15.00 25.57
N LYS A 115 -13.87 -15.37 26.86
CA LYS A 115 -12.86 -16.25 27.50
C LYS A 115 -12.60 -17.58 26.79
N ASN A 116 -13.57 -18.11 26.05
CA ASN A 116 -13.46 -19.39 25.34
C ASN A 116 -13.54 -19.22 23.81
N GLN A 117 -13.39 -18.00 23.31
CA GLN A 117 -13.38 -17.75 21.87
C GLN A 117 -11.99 -18.01 21.31
N ASN A 118 -11.93 -18.93 20.37
CA ASN A 118 -10.77 -19.09 19.51
C ASN A 118 -10.89 -18.15 18.31
N PRO A 119 -9.76 -17.71 17.75
CA PRO A 119 -9.72 -17.02 16.47
C PRO A 119 -10.46 -17.79 15.37
N ASP A 120 -11.24 -17.08 14.56
CA ASP A 120 -11.98 -17.68 13.45
C ASP A 120 -11.04 -18.24 12.38
N THR A 121 -11.51 -19.21 11.60
CA THR A 121 -10.82 -19.58 10.35
C THR A 121 -11.01 -18.46 9.33
N THR A 122 -9.96 -18.07 8.63
CA THR A 122 -10.05 -17.08 7.55
C THR A 122 -9.83 -17.72 6.18
N LYS A 123 -10.37 -17.11 5.13
CA LYS A 123 -9.97 -17.46 3.76
C LYS A 123 -8.63 -16.81 3.45
N TYR A 124 -7.78 -17.49 2.71
CA TYR A 124 -6.48 -16.95 2.31
C TYR A 124 -6.03 -17.51 0.96
N ILE A 125 -5.04 -16.85 0.37
CA ILE A 125 -4.27 -17.36 -0.76
C ILE A 125 -2.79 -17.12 -0.46
N LEU A 126 -1.95 -18.12 -0.72
CA LEU A 126 -0.50 -18.02 -0.58
C LEU A 126 0.13 -17.94 -1.96
N PHE A 127 1.04 -16.99 -2.14
CA PHE A 127 1.86 -16.85 -3.34
C PHE A 127 3.33 -16.93 -2.96
N LYS A 128 4.15 -17.44 -3.88
CA LYS A 128 5.59 -17.35 -3.75
C LYS A 128 6.02 -15.89 -3.92
N THR A 129 6.84 -15.38 -3.03
CA THR A 129 7.45 -14.06 -3.19
C THR A 129 8.51 -14.09 -4.29
N SER A 130 8.53 -13.04 -5.11
CA SER A 130 9.49 -12.88 -6.21
C SER A 130 10.91 -12.78 -5.65
N SER A 131 11.88 -13.36 -6.35
CA SER A 131 13.28 -13.40 -5.87
C SER A 131 13.85 -11.99 -5.68
N SER A 132 13.55 -11.05 -6.58
CA SER A 132 13.98 -9.65 -6.47
C SER A 132 13.55 -8.98 -5.17
N VAL A 133 12.31 -9.22 -4.73
CA VAL A 133 11.78 -8.69 -3.46
C VAL A 133 12.51 -9.32 -2.28
N ILE A 134 12.77 -10.62 -2.33
CA ILE A 134 13.53 -11.33 -1.28
C ILE A 134 14.97 -10.82 -1.22
N ASP A 135 15.63 -10.62 -2.36
CA ASP A 135 17.00 -10.12 -2.43
C ASP A 135 17.10 -8.72 -1.83
N SER A 136 16.15 -7.83 -2.17
CA SER A 136 16.06 -6.49 -1.57
C SER A 136 15.86 -6.53 -0.05
N ILE A 137 14.96 -7.38 0.46
CA ILE A 137 14.75 -7.54 1.90
C ILE A 137 16.00 -8.09 2.59
N ASN A 138 16.67 -9.07 1.98
CA ASN A 138 17.91 -9.64 2.51
C ASN A 138 19.02 -8.58 2.59
N ASP A 139 19.18 -7.78 1.54
CA ASP A 139 20.15 -6.69 1.51
C ASP A 139 19.85 -5.63 2.58
N GLU A 140 18.59 -5.27 2.78
CA GLU A 140 18.14 -4.36 3.86
C GLU A 140 18.46 -4.95 5.24
N PHE A 141 18.02 -6.18 5.50
CA PHE A 141 18.13 -6.79 6.83
C PHE A 141 19.56 -7.21 7.18
N SER A 142 20.42 -7.44 6.17
CA SER A 142 21.85 -7.67 6.37
C SER A 142 22.57 -6.44 6.95
N LYS A 143 22.09 -5.23 6.63
CA LYS A 143 22.64 -3.96 7.15
C LYS A 143 22.15 -3.68 8.56
N SER A 144 20.86 -3.89 8.81
CA SER A 144 20.26 -3.73 10.13
C SER A 144 18.98 -4.55 10.24
N MET A 145 18.95 -5.48 11.18
CA MET A 145 17.72 -6.20 11.49
C MET A 145 16.67 -5.23 12.06
N PRO A 146 15.39 -5.30 11.65
CA PRO A 146 14.36 -4.43 12.19
C PRO A 146 14.18 -4.59 13.70
N SER A 147 14.03 -3.47 14.42
CA SER A 147 13.85 -3.46 15.89
C SER A 147 12.64 -4.31 16.32
N ILE A 148 11.64 -4.38 15.46
CA ILE A 148 10.42 -5.15 15.68
C ILE A 148 10.65 -6.63 16.00
N MET A 149 11.70 -7.21 15.42
CA MET A 149 12.06 -8.60 15.69
C MET A 149 12.46 -8.81 17.16
N SER A 150 12.98 -7.77 17.82
CA SER A 150 13.28 -7.79 19.26
C SER A 150 12.09 -7.36 20.13
N GLU A 151 11.22 -6.48 19.62
CA GLU A 151 10.07 -5.95 20.36
C GLU A 151 8.92 -6.95 20.49
N CYS A 152 8.77 -7.89 19.55
CA CYS A 152 7.73 -8.92 19.60
C CYS A 152 7.98 -10.01 20.66
N GLY A 153 9.02 -9.86 21.50
CA GLY A 153 9.35 -10.79 22.59
C GLY A 153 9.97 -12.10 22.10
N ALA A 154 10.26 -12.23 20.81
CA ALA A 154 11.05 -13.32 20.26
C ALA A 154 12.53 -13.05 20.58
N ASP A 155 13.18 -13.94 21.35
CA ASP A 155 14.64 -13.98 21.37
C ASP A 155 15.09 -14.42 19.98
N TRP A 156 15.50 -13.47 19.14
CA TRP A 156 15.82 -13.73 17.74
C TRP A 156 16.88 -14.82 17.56
N SER A 157 17.80 -14.96 18.52
CA SER A 157 18.87 -15.97 18.45
C SER A 157 18.38 -17.41 18.61
N TYR A 158 17.22 -17.61 19.26
CA TYR A 158 16.65 -18.93 19.57
C TYR A 158 15.30 -19.19 18.88
N THR A 159 14.52 -18.13 18.68
CA THR A 159 13.13 -18.21 18.19
C THR A 159 13.05 -18.15 16.67
N LEU A 160 14.12 -17.76 15.96
CA LEU A 160 14.13 -17.67 14.50
C LEU A 160 13.77 -19.00 13.83
N HIS A 161 14.18 -20.12 14.42
CA HIS A 161 13.94 -21.45 13.85
C HIS A 161 12.67 -22.11 14.42
N ASN A 162 11.98 -21.43 15.34
CA ASN A 162 10.72 -21.91 15.92
C ASN A 162 9.54 -21.22 15.20
N PRO A 163 8.65 -21.95 14.52
CA PRO A 163 7.54 -21.34 13.79
C PRO A 163 6.58 -20.51 14.65
N GLN A 164 6.61 -20.66 15.97
CA GLN A 164 5.90 -19.79 16.91
C GLN A 164 6.23 -18.30 16.70
N CYS A 165 7.41 -17.97 16.18
CA CYS A 165 7.77 -16.58 15.86
C CYS A 165 6.83 -15.94 14.83
N LEU A 166 6.27 -16.73 13.89
CA LEU A 166 5.30 -16.24 12.90
C LEU A 166 3.99 -15.83 13.58
N LEU A 167 3.54 -16.61 14.56
CA LEU A 167 2.37 -16.28 15.38
C LEU A 167 2.64 -15.03 16.23
N LEU A 168 3.77 -14.98 16.94
CA LEU A 168 4.16 -13.82 17.76
C LEU A 168 4.24 -12.53 16.94
N LEU A 169 4.83 -12.59 15.74
CA LEU A 169 4.90 -11.47 14.82
C LEU A 169 3.50 -10.98 14.42
N SER A 170 2.59 -11.91 14.13
CA SER A 170 1.19 -11.56 13.77
C SER A 170 0.41 -10.97 14.95
N GLN A 171 0.64 -11.47 16.17
CA GLN A 171 0.04 -10.94 17.41
C GLN A 171 0.52 -9.51 17.66
N TYR A 172 1.84 -9.29 17.59
CA TYR A 172 2.42 -7.96 17.77
C TYR A 172 1.93 -6.99 16.70
N PHE A 173 1.80 -7.44 15.45
CA PHE A 173 1.28 -6.60 14.36
C PHE A 173 -0.17 -6.16 14.58
N LEU A 174 -1.00 -7.08 15.07
CA LEU A 174 -2.38 -6.82 15.39
C LEU A 174 -2.52 -5.92 16.64
N LYS A 175 -1.62 -6.07 17.61
CA LYS A 175 -1.55 -5.22 18.81
C LYS A 175 -1.19 -3.78 18.46
N GLN A 176 -0.26 -3.58 17.52
CA GLN A 176 0.19 -2.28 17.01
C GLN A 176 -0.72 -1.71 15.91
N ARG A 177 -2.03 -2.01 15.97
CA ARG A 177 -3.02 -1.41 15.08
C ARG A 177 -3.27 0.05 15.43
N ALA A 178 -3.62 0.83 14.41
CA ALA A 178 -4.09 2.18 14.64
C ALA A 178 -5.35 2.14 15.51
N LYS A 179 -5.32 2.82 16.66
CA LYS A 179 -6.46 2.97 17.57
C LYS A 179 -6.57 4.42 17.97
N TRP A 180 -7.79 4.95 18.02
CA TRP A 180 -8.03 6.27 18.60
C TRP A 180 -7.11 7.38 18.04
N ASN A 181 -6.77 7.28 16.75
CA ASN A 181 -5.82 8.15 16.03
C ASN A 181 -4.38 8.16 16.56
N ILE A 182 -3.97 7.10 17.25
CA ILE A 182 -2.57 6.72 17.42
C ILE A 182 -2.23 5.86 16.21
N TYR A 183 -1.40 6.38 15.32
CA TYR A 183 -0.98 5.71 14.09
C TYR A 183 0.35 4.99 14.32
N PHE A 184 0.46 3.79 13.76
CA PHE A 184 1.71 3.06 13.65
C PHE A 184 2.05 2.96 12.17
N PHE A 185 3.17 3.57 11.78
CA PHE A 185 3.56 3.72 10.37
C PHE A 185 4.53 2.63 9.88
N ASN A 186 4.77 1.59 10.69
CA ASN A 186 5.76 0.55 10.38
C ASN A 186 5.16 -0.70 9.73
N ASP A 187 3.96 -0.60 9.14
CA ASP A 187 3.22 -1.75 8.58
C ASP A 187 4.05 -2.54 7.57
N GLU A 188 4.76 -1.83 6.69
CA GLU A 188 5.62 -2.43 5.65
C GLU A 188 6.68 -3.37 6.26
N THR A 189 7.30 -2.95 7.37
CA THR A 189 8.36 -3.71 8.03
C THR A 189 7.86 -5.09 8.48
N TYR A 190 6.62 -5.21 8.97
CA TYR A 190 6.06 -6.52 9.35
C TYR A 190 5.98 -7.48 8.16
N PHE A 191 5.59 -6.98 6.98
CA PHE A 191 5.51 -7.81 5.78
C PHE A 191 6.88 -8.22 5.28
N LYS A 192 7.85 -7.31 5.33
CA LYS A 192 9.25 -7.66 5.05
C LYS A 192 9.71 -8.76 6.00
N CYS A 193 9.35 -8.71 7.29
CA CYS A 193 9.64 -9.77 8.25
C CYS A 193 8.96 -11.11 7.88
N PHE A 194 7.67 -11.11 7.53
CA PHE A 194 6.99 -12.34 7.09
C PHE A 194 7.60 -12.92 5.81
N ARG A 195 7.89 -12.09 4.81
CA ARG A 195 8.52 -12.48 3.55
C ARG A 195 9.92 -13.03 3.77
N TYR A 196 10.73 -12.35 4.59
CA TYR A 196 12.05 -12.83 4.99
C TYR A 196 11.97 -14.21 5.63
N LEU A 197 11.00 -14.42 6.52
CA LEU A 197 10.85 -15.67 7.26
C LEU A 197 10.22 -16.80 6.45
N THR A 198 9.41 -16.52 5.42
CA THR A 198 8.58 -17.55 4.77
C THR A 198 8.72 -17.62 3.26
N HIS A 199 9.26 -16.59 2.61
CA HIS A 199 9.27 -16.38 1.17
C HIS A 199 7.87 -16.45 0.53
N ILE A 200 6.85 -16.08 1.31
CA ILE A 200 5.45 -16.13 0.92
C ILE A 200 4.82 -14.74 1.02
N ASP A 201 4.02 -14.43 0.00
CA ASP A 201 3.03 -13.38 0.02
C ASP A 201 1.68 -13.97 0.40
N PHE A 202 1.06 -13.37 1.41
CA PHE A 202 -0.27 -13.74 1.84
C PHE A 202 -1.27 -12.87 1.09
N ALA A 203 -2.50 -13.35 0.91
CA ALA A 203 -3.65 -12.57 0.51
C ALA A 203 -4.82 -12.97 1.39
N VAL A 204 -5.41 -12.00 2.08
CA VAL A 204 -6.55 -12.18 2.98
C VAL A 204 -7.69 -11.26 2.55
N PRO A 205 -8.96 -11.65 2.74
CA PRO A 205 -10.08 -10.83 2.33
C PRO A 205 -10.16 -9.53 3.14
N ASP A 206 -10.63 -8.47 2.50
CA ASP A 206 -11.06 -7.24 3.17
C ASP A 206 -12.52 -7.31 3.64
N GLU A 207 -13.04 -6.24 4.25
CA GLU A 207 -14.43 -6.17 4.75
C GLU A 207 -15.49 -6.43 3.67
N ASP A 208 -15.19 -6.10 2.40
CA ASP A 208 -16.07 -6.35 1.24
C ASP A 208 -15.89 -7.74 0.62
N SER A 209 -15.11 -8.62 1.27
CA SER A 209 -14.72 -9.95 0.79
C SER A 209 -13.87 -9.96 -0.49
N SER A 210 -13.37 -8.81 -0.94
CA SER A 210 -12.37 -8.76 -2.02
C SER A 210 -11.02 -9.29 -1.51
N PHE A 211 -10.34 -10.09 -2.33
CA PHE A 211 -8.95 -10.48 -2.07
C PHE A 211 -8.05 -9.44 -2.73
N ASN A 212 -7.33 -8.69 -1.90
CA ASN A 212 -6.28 -7.79 -2.37
C ASN A 212 -4.93 -8.38 -1.96
N PHE A 213 -3.94 -8.26 -2.84
CA PHE A 213 -2.58 -8.65 -2.51
C PHE A 213 -2.07 -7.81 -1.33
N ILE A 214 -1.30 -8.45 -0.45
CA ILE A 214 -0.86 -7.82 0.77
C ILE A 214 0.35 -6.96 0.48
N TYR A 215 0.08 -5.67 0.37
CA TYR A 215 1.11 -4.67 0.54
C TYR A 215 0.68 -3.61 1.57
N HIS A 216 -0.64 -3.47 1.85
CA HIS A 216 -1.17 -2.61 2.92
C HIS A 216 -2.26 -3.31 3.74
N LEU A 217 -1.91 -3.92 4.87
CA LEU A 217 -2.87 -4.24 5.93
C LEU A 217 -3.06 -3.01 6.84
N THR A 218 -3.29 -1.82 6.27
CA THR A 218 -3.73 -0.64 7.05
C THR A 218 -5.11 -0.87 7.64
N SER A 219 -5.91 -1.76 7.04
CA SER A 219 -7.18 -2.24 7.57
C SER A 219 -6.97 -3.20 8.76
N GLU A 220 -7.60 -2.89 9.89
CA GLU A 220 -7.66 -3.76 11.08
C GLU A 220 -8.22 -5.14 10.74
N PHE A 221 -9.20 -5.22 9.84
CA PHE A 221 -9.82 -6.48 9.41
C PHE A 221 -8.80 -7.43 8.77
N LYS A 222 -7.97 -6.86 7.90
CA LYS A 222 -6.85 -7.51 7.22
C LYS A 222 -5.80 -8.03 8.22
N ARG A 223 -5.43 -7.24 9.24
CA ARG A 223 -4.52 -7.68 10.31
C ARG A 223 -5.09 -8.83 11.14
N ARG A 224 -6.38 -8.76 11.48
CA ARG A 224 -7.08 -9.86 12.18
C ARG A 224 -7.06 -11.14 11.36
N ASN A 225 -7.34 -11.06 10.06
CA ASN A 225 -7.28 -12.23 9.19
C ASN A 225 -5.87 -12.84 9.12
N LEU A 226 -4.82 -12.02 9.07
CA LEU A 226 -3.45 -12.53 9.11
C LEU A 226 -3.13 -13.24 10.44
N TYR A 227 -3.55 -12.66 11.58
CA TYR A 227 -3.42 -13.31 12.88
C TYR A 227 -4.20 -14.63 12.95
N ASN A 228 -5.45 -14.64 12.49
CA ASN A 228 -6.28 -15.84 12.39
C ASN A 228 -5.59 -16.94 11.59
N TYR A 229 -4.99 -16.60 10.45
CA TYR A 229 -4.22 -17.54 9.65
C TYR A 229 -3.07 -18.14 10.46
N PHE A 230 -2.18 -17.32 11.03
CA PHE A 230 -1.03 -17.85 11.77
C PHE A 230 -1.43 -18.59 13.04
N TYR A 231 -2.51 -18.20 13.72
CA TYR A 231 -3.02 -18.92 14.88
C TYR A 231 -3.31 -20.39 14.54
N HIS A 232 -3.89 -20.65 13.37
CA HIS A 232 -4.22 -22.01 12.92
C HIS A 232 -3.06 -22.72 12.22
N HIS A 233 -2.22 -21.99 11.49
CA HIS A 233 -1.27 -22.58 10.54
C HIS A 233 0.21 -22.46 10.91
N TYR A 234 0.61 -21.73 11.97
CA TYR A 234 2.03 -21.55 12.25
C TYR A 234 2.77 -22.89 12.41
N LYS A 235 2.13 -23.91 13.01
CA LYS A 235 2.73 -25.24 13.21
C LYS A 235 2.97 -26.03 11.91
N ASP A 236 2.36 -25.60 10.81
CA ASP A 236 2.57 -26.20 9.49
C ASP A 236 3.92 -25.82 8.90
N TYR A 237 4.58 -24.79 9.46
CA TYR A 237 5.88 -24.30 9.02
C TYR A 237 7.02 -25.03 9.72
N LYS A 238 8.06 -25.36 8.95
CA LYS A 238 9.32 -25.90 9.47
C LYS A 238 10.50 -25.10 8.96
N TRP A 239 11.41 -24.76 9.86
CA TRP A 239 12.65 -24.09 9.50
C TRP A 239 13.49 -24.99 8.59
N ASN A 240 14.04 -24.43 7.53
CA ASN A 240 14.99 -25.11 6.65
C ASN A 240 16.38 -24.48 6.81
N ASP A 241 17.30 -25.21 7.45
CA ASP A 241 18.65 -24.71 7.72
C ASP A 241 19.48 -24.44 6.45
N SER A 242 19.20 -25.13 5.34
CA SER A 242 19.94 -24.93 4.09
C SER A 242 19.45 -23.72 3.31
N LEU A 243 18.16 -23.38 3.45
CA LEU A 243 17.53 -22.27 2.72
C LEU A 243 17.37 -21.02 3.58
N HIS A 244 17.52 -21.13 4.91
CA HIS A 244 17.39 -20.06 5.89
C HIS A 244 16.02 -19.38 5.92
N TYR A 245 14.94 -20.13 5.68
CA TYR A 245 13.56 -19.69 5.88
C TYR A 245 12.63 -20.86 6.23
N PHE A 246 11.41 -20.54 6.68
CA PHE A 246 10.36 -21.50 6.98
C PHE A 246 9.64 -21.99 5.73
N ILE A 247 9.56 -23.31 5.58
CA ILE A 247 8.78 -23.97 4.54
C ILE A 247 7.45 -24.44 5.13
N ASN A 248 6.34 -24.04 4.50
CA ASN A 248 5.04 -24.62 4.80
C ASN A 248 5.01 -26.09 4.32
N THR A 249 4.71 -27.02 5.23
CA THR A 249 4.73 -28.47 4.98
C THR A 249 3.37 -29.06 4.62
N THR A 250 2.30 -28.28 4.74
CA THR A 250 0.92 -28.71 4.44
C THR A 250 0.42 -28.15 3.11
N GLU A 251 0.93 -26.99 2.68
CA GLU A 251 0.49 -26.29 1.48
C GLU A 251 1.66 -25.75 0.64
N THR A 252 1.48 -25.76 -0.68
CA THR A 252 2.44 -25.17 -1.62
C THR A 252 1.92 -23.80 -2.10
N PRO A 253 2.71 -22.72 -1.92
CA PRO A 253 2.35 -21.40 -2.43
C PRO A 253 2.20 -21.41 -3.95
N ARG A 254 1.24 -20.65 -4.47
CA ARG A 254 1.02 -20.50 -5.91
C ARG A 254 2.13 -19.64 -6.52
N ALA A 255 2.51 -19.92 -7.76
CA ALA A 255 3.32 -18.97 -8.52
C ALA A 255 2.51 -17.70 -8.80
N LYS A 256 3.18 -16.54 -8.81
CA LYS A 256 2.57 -15.29 -9.26
C LYS A 256 2.41 -15.32 -10.78
N ASN A 257 1.48 -14.52 -11.28
CA ASN A 257 1.41 -14.22 -12.70
C ASN A 257 2.62 -13.34 -13.06
N GLU A 258 3.27 -13.60 -14.19
CA GLU A 258 4.38 -12.81 -14.73
C GLU A 258 4.11 -11.30 -14.70
N LEU A 259 2.88 -10.88 -15.01
CA LEU A 259 2.53 -9.46 -14.99
C LEU A 259 2.61 -8.87 -13.57
N VAL A 260 2.18 -9.61 -12.55
CA VAL A 260 2.31 -9.17 -11.15
C VAL A 260 3.78 -9.02 -10.78
N GLU A 261 4.63 -9.96 -11.19
CA GLU A 261 6.09 -9.87 -10.95
C GLU A 261 6.68 -8.63 -11.61
N LEU A 262 6.24 -8.27 -12.83
CA LEU A 262 6.68 -7.04 -13.49
C LEU A 262 6.28 -5.78 -12.72
N PHE A 263 5.08 -5.74 -12.13
CA PHE A 263 4.66 -4.62 -11.29
C PHE A 263 5.52 -4.47 -10.04
N GLU A 264 5.90 -5.58 -9.38
CA GLU A 264 6.83 -5.53 -8.24
C GLU A 264 8.21 -5.00 -8.63
N LEU A 265 8.67 -5.33 -9.83
CA LEU A 265 9.97 -4.88 -10.34
C LEU A 265 10.01 -3.38 -10.67
N LEU A 266 8.89 -2.66 -10.66
CA LEU A 266 8.86 -1.19 -10.81
C LEU A 266 9.54 -0.46 -9.65
N GLN A 267 9.59 -1.09 -8.47
CA GLN A 267 10.22 -0.56 -7.26
C GLN A 267 11.71 -0.93 -7.16
N SER A 268 12.25 -1.60 -8.16
CA SER A 268 13.67 -1.99 -8.17
C SER A 268 14.57 -0.75 -8.11
N GLU A 269 15.54 -0.74 -7.21
CA GLU A 269 16.60 0.28 -7.17
C GLU A 269 17.48 0.25 -8.44
N ASP A 270 17.54 -0.88 -9.14
CA ASP A 270 18.16 -0.97 -10.47
C ASP A 270 17.23 -0.37 -11.53
N ASP A 271 17.59 0.83 -11.99
CA ASP A 271 16.96 1.58 -13.07
C ASP A 271 16.67 0.74 -14.32
N SER A 272 17.58 -0.17 -14.70
CA SER A 272 17.44 -0.99 -15.90
C SER A 272 16.35 -2.03 -15.72
N ILE A 273 16.27 -2.64 -14.54
CA ILE A 273 15.24 -3.61 -14.19
C ILE A 273 13.86 -2.94 -14.12
N ALA A 274 13.77 -1.80 -13.42
CA ALA A 274 12.53 -1.05 -13.30
C ALA A 274 12.00 -0.60 -14.67
N PHE A 275 12.86 0.03 -15.48
CA PHE A 275 12.48 0.53 -16.80
C PHE A 275 12.15 -0.60 -17.79
N SER A 276 12.89 -1.71 -17.76
CA SER A 276 12.58 -2.88 -18.58
C SER A 276 11.23 -3.49 -18.20
N SER A 277 10.90 -3.51 -16.91
CA SER A 277 9.63 -4.03 -16.42
C SER A 277 8.48 -3.12 -16.83
N PHE A 278 8.62 -1.81 -16.63
CA PHE A 278 7.68 -0.79 -17.11
C PHE A 278 7.38 -0.95 -18.61
N SER A 279 8.42 -1.10 -19.42
CA SER A 279 8.27 -1.29 -20.88
C SER A 279 7.49 -2.56 -21.22
N ARG A 280 7.71 -3.67 -20.51
CA ARG A 280 6.97 -4.93 -20.72
C ARG A 280 5.50 -4.83 -20.28
N ILE A 281 5.22 -4.11 -19.18
CA ILE A 281 3.85 -3.87 -18.73
C ILE A 281 3.09 -3.06 -19.79
N CYS A 282 3.71 -2.03 -20.35
CA CYS A 282 3.14 -1.25 -21.45
C CYS A 282 2.80 -2.07 -22.71
N GLU A 283 3.31 -3.30 -22.85
CA GLU A 283 3.03 -4.21 -23.96
C GLU A 283 2.04 -5.35 -23.59
N SER A 284 1.61 -5.41 -22.34
CA SER A 284 0.75 -6.46 -21.79
C SER A 284 -0.73 -6.23 -22.10
N ASP A 285 -1.62 -7.09 -21.58
CA ASP A 285 -3.08 -6.94 -21.74
C ASP A 285 -3.57 -5.67 -21.01
N PRO A 286 -4.14 -4.68 -21.71
CA PRO A 286 -4.50 -3.40 -21.11
C PRO A 286 -5.59 -3.51 -20.03
N ILE A 287 -6.47 -4.51 -20.11
CA ILE A 287 -7.51 -4.71 -19.08
C ILE A 287 -6.84 -5.09 -17.75
N GLU A 288 -5.95 -6.06 -17.79
CA GLU A 288 -5.24 -6.54 -16.60
C GLU A 288 -4.25 -5.49 -16.07
N VAL A 289 -3.54 -4.78 -16.96
CA VAL A 289 -2.68 -3.65 -16.58
C VAL A 289 -3.50 -2.57 -15.85
N THR A 290 -4.70 -2.24 -16.32
CA THR A 290 -5.58 -1.27 -15.64
C THR A 290 -5.97 -1.73 -14.24
N ARG A 291 -6.35 -3.01 -14.08
CA ARG A 291 -6.70 -3.59 -12.78
C ARG A 291 -5.53 -3.53 -11.80
N LEU A 292 -4.36 -4.05 -12.22
CA LEU A 292 -3.16 -4.07 -11.39
C LEU A 292 -2.62 -2.67 -11.09
N SER A 293 -2.70 -1.73 -12.03
CA SER A 293 -2.24 -0.36 -11.79
C SER A 293 -3.05 0.33 -10.70
N LYS A 294 -4.38 0.07 -10.64
CA LYS A 294 -5.19 0.54 -9.53
C LYS A 294 -4.76 -0.10 -8.21
N GLU A 295 -4.59 -1.42 -8.21
CA GLU A 295 -4.19 -2.17 -7.02
C GLU A 295 -2.83 -1.74 -6.47
N PHE A 296 -1.84 -1.45 -7.33
CA PHE A 296 -0.52 -0.98 -6.94
C PHE A 296 -0.48 0.53 -6.60
N ASN A 297 -1.27 1.37 -7.27
CA ASN A 297 -1.34 2.80 -6.94
C ASN A 297 -1.94 3.08 -5.56
N GLU A 298 -2.85 2.22 -5.08
CA GLU A 298 -3.41 2.30 -3.72
C GLU A 298 -2.39 1.98 -2.62
N GLN A 299 -1.18 1.57 -3.00
CA GLN A 299 -0.13 1.10 -2.11
C GLN A 299 0.92 2.17 -1.76
N ASP A 300 0.82 3.39 -2.29
CA ASP A 300 1.70 4.51 -1.88
C ASP A 300 3.20 4.14 -1.81
N HIS A 301 3.67 3.38 -2.82
CA HIS A 301 5.08 2.99 -2.93
C HIS A 301 5.89 4.08 -3.61
N ASP A 302 7.16 4.19 -3.21
CA ASP A 302 8.14 4.95 -3.96
C ASP A 302 8.56 4.13 -5.20
N ASP A 303 8.09 4.56 -6.36
CA ASP A 303 8.53 4.01 -7.64
C ASP A 303 9.98 4.43 -7.92
N ASN A 304 10.68 3.65 -8.75
CA ASN A 304 12.01 4.05 -9.20
C ASN A 304 11.97 5.41 -9.94
N ASP A 305 12.87 6.33 -9.55
CA ASP A 305 12.98 7.71 -10.06
C ASP A 305 13.27 7.82 -11.57
N LYS A 306 13.46 6.72 -12.31
CA LYS A 306 13.53 6.71 -13.79
C LYS A 306 12.19 6.51 -14.47
N LEU A 307 11.20 6.00 -13.75
CA LEU A 307 9.87 5.77 -14.30
C LEU A 307 9.12 7.08 -14.48
N PRO A 308 8.06 7.14 -15.32
CA PRO A 308 7.22 8.34 -15.43
C PRO A 308 6.68 8.82 -14.09
N THR A 309 6.53 10.14 -13.93
CA THR A 309 6.16 10.76 -12.64
C THR A 309 4.87 10.19 -12.03
N PHE A 310 3.95 9.73 -12.88
CA PHE A 310 2.70 9.09 -12.45
C PHE A 310 2.59 7.67 -13.03
N THR A 311 3.58 6.82 -12.76
CA THR A 311 3.74 5.46 -13.32
C THR A 311 2.40 4.73 -13.49
N TYR A 312 1.66 4.51 -12.40
CA TYR A 312 0.41 3.75 -12.40
C TYR A 312 -0.77 4.44 -13.11
N ARG A 313 -0.69 5.76 -13.35
CA ARG A 313 -1.68 6.46 -14.21
C ARG A 313 -1.31 6.36 -15.68
N PHE A 314 -0.02 6.33 -16.00
CA PHE A 314 0.48 6.23 -17.37
C PHE A 314 0.40 4.79 -17.92
N LEU A 315 0.70 3.78 -17.10
CA LEU A 315 0.69 2.37 -17.51
C LEU A 315 -0.59 1.96 -18.25
N PRO A 316 -1.81 2.21 -17.73
CA PRO A 316 -3.04 1.86 -18.44
C PRO A 316 -3.17 2.57 -19.79
N VAL A 317 -2.83 3.86 -19.85
CA VAL A 317 -2.93 4.68 -21.07
C VAL A 317 -2.00 4.15 -22.14
N ILE A 318 -0.74 3.88 -21.78
CA ILE A 318 0.27 3.39 -22.71
C ILE A 318 -0.06 1.96 -23.14
N ALA A 319 -0.51 1.07 -22.23
CA ALA A 319 -0.94 -0.28 -22.58
C ALA A 319 -2.09 -0.29 -23.59
N HIS A 320 -3.10 0.57 -23.39
CA HIS A 320 -4.20 0.73 -24.35
C HIS A 320 -3.73 1.25 -25.71
N LEU A 321 -2.79 2.20 -25.72
CA LEU A 321 -2.22 2.76 -26.93
C LEU A 321 -1.40 1.72 -27.71
N THR A 322 -0.52 0.99 -27.01
CA THR A 322 0.27 -0.10 -27.56
C THR A 322 -0.60 -1.21 -28.13
N ASP A 323 -1.66 -1.59 -27.41
CA ASP A 323 -2.63 -2.56 -27.89
C ASP A 323 -3.39 -2.06 -29.14
N TYR A 324 -3.78 -0.79 -29.18
CA TYR A 324 -4.34 -0.18 -30.40
C TYR A 324 -3.36 -0.25 -31.57
N TYR A 325 -2.08 0.09 -31.35
CA TYR A 325 -1.09 0.00 -32.42
C TYR A 325 -0.93 -1.42 -32.94
N ARG A 326 -0.84 -2.42 -32.05
CA ARG A 326 -0.76 -3.84 -32.43
C ARG A 326 -1.98 -4.30 -33.23
N ARG A 327 -3.20 -4.02 -32.74
CA ARG A 327 -4.45 -4.43 -33.40
C ARG A 327 -4.64 -3.80 -34.79
N ASN A 328 -4.03 -2.64 -35.02
CA ASN A 328 -4.10 -1.94 -36.31
C ASN A 328 -2.84 -2.12 -37.17
N ASN A 329 -1.92 -3.00 -36.79
CA ASN A 329 -0.63 -3.22 -37.48
C ASN A 329 0.18 -1.92 -37.67
N ILE A 330 0.10 -1.01 -36.70
CA ILE A 330 0.87 0.23 -36.68
C ILE A 330 2.23 -0.06 -36.05
N HIS A 331 3.30 0.30 -36.73
CA HIS A 331 4.66 0.14 -36.22
C HIS A 331 4.99 1.29 -35.27
N TYR A 332 5.12 1.00 -33.97
CA TYR A 332 5.29 2.00 -32.91
C TYR A 332 6.59 1.85 -32.11
N LYS A 333 7.38 0.80 -32.37
CA LYS A 333 8.70 0.65 -31.74
C LYS A 333 9.71 1.40 -32.58
N SER A 334 10.57 2.20 -31.96
CA SER A 334 11.63 2.87 -32.71
C SER A 334 12.61 1.84 -33.29
N SER A 335 12.95 1.99 -34.57
CA SER A 335 13.92 1.11 -35.26
C SER A 335 14.77 1.90 -36.25
N GLY A 336 15.81 1.27 -36.78
CA GLY A 336 16.63 1.84 -37.85
C GLY A 336 17.23 3.20 -37.50
N GLU A 337 17.09 4.15 -38.42
CA GLU A 337 17.68 5.48 -38.28
C GLU A 337 16.97 6.33 -37.23
N ILE A 338 15.62 6.25 -37.14
CA ILE A 338 14.84 6.98 -36.14
C ILE A 338 15.27 6.61 -34.72
N LYS A 339 15.49 5.31 -34.44
CA LYS A 339 16.01 4.87 -33.15
C LYS A 339 17.33 5.54 -32.79
N LYS A 340 18.30 5.57 -33.72
CA LYS A 340 19.60 6.21 -33.49
C LYS A 340 19.47 7.71 -33.20
N ILE A 341 18.57 8.39 -33.91
CA ILE A 341 18.33 9.83 -33.71
C ILE A 341 17.69 10.07 -32.33
N LEU A 342 16.72 9.25 -31.92
CA LEU A 342 16.07 9.33 -30.61
C LEU A 342 17.04 9.01 -29.46
N GLU A 343 17.89 7.99 -29.60
CA GLU A 343 18.94 7.67 -28.64
C GLU A 343 19.96 8.82 -28.51
N LYS A 344 20.30 9.47 -29.62
CA LYS A 344 21.14 10.67 -29.60
C LYS A 344 20.45 11.84 -28.89
N LEU A 345 19.15 12.03 -29.12
CA LEU A 345 18.36 13.05 -28.43
C LEU A 345 18.28 12.80 -26.92
N LEU A 346 18.15 11.54 -26.50
CA LEU A 346 18.07 11.15 -25.09
C LEU A 346 19.34 11.52 -24.31
N ASN A 347 20.51 11.36 -24.95
CA ASN A 347 21.82 11.54 -24.34
C ASN A 347 22.41 12.96 -24.49
N GLU A 348 21.74 13.87 -25.20
CA GLU A 348 22.28 15.22 -25.48
C GLU A 348 21.72 16.27 -24.51
N ASN A 349 22.59 17.01 -23.83
CA ASN A 349 22.20 18.01 -22.84
C ASN A 349 22.23 19.45 -23.38
N SER A 350 22.95 19.71 -24.47
CA SER A 350 23.04 21.05 -25.04
C SER A 350 21.79 21.42 -25.82
N PHE A 351 21.09 22.49 -25.42
CA PHE A 351 19.91 22.99 -26.14
C PHE A 351 20.15 23.15 -27.64
N LYS A 352 21.30 23.73 -28.04
CA LYS A 352 21.65 23.94 -29.45
C LYS A 352 21.69 22.61 -30.23
N LYS A 353 22.39 21.62 -29.69
CA LYS A 353 22.51 20.31 -30.33
C LYS A 353 21.20 19.53 -30.31
N ARG A 354 20.43 19.63 -29.22
CA ARG A 354 19.07 19.05 -29.16
C ARG A 354 18.19 19.64 -30.26
N TYR A 355 18.20 20.96 -30.43
CA TYR A 355 17.46 21.64 -31.49
C TYR A 355 17.88 21.18 -32.90
N GLU A 356 19.18 20.99 -33.14
CA GLU A 356 19.68 20.41 -34.41
C GLU A 356 19.16 18.98 -34.64
N ILE A 357 19.09 18.16 -33.58
CA ILE A 357 18.54 16.79 -33.64
C ILE A 357 17.01 16.82 -33.84
N GLU A 358 16.29 17.74 -33.20
CA GLU A 358 14.85 17.94 -33.40
C GLU A 358 14.53 18.28 -34.85
N GLU A 359 15.26 19.22 -35.46
CA GLU A 359 15.09 19.58 -36.87
C GLU A 359 15.40 18.42 -37.81
N LEU A 360 16.39 17.57 -37.47
CA LEU A 360 16.65 16.33 -38.20
C LEU A 360 15.44 15.39 -38.12
N LEU A 361 14.92 15.11 -36.93
CA LEU A 361 13.71 14.28 -36.73
C LEU A 361 12.53 14.80 -37.54
N ILE A 362 12.25 16.10 -37.49
CA ILE A 362 11.13 16.72 -38.20
C ILE A 362 11.26 16.54 -39.73
N LYS A 363 12.49 16.55 -40.25
CA LYS A 363 12.75 16.43 -41.69
C LYS A 363 12.73 14.98 -42.17
N THR A 364 13.19 14.04 -41.34
CA THR A 364 13.37 12.63 -41.74
C THR A 364 12.20 11.74 -41.38
N ALA A 365 11.42 12.08 -40.35
CA ALA A 365 10.32 11.24 -39.89
C ALA A 365 9.22 11.14 -40.95
N THR A 366 8.85 9.91 -41.27
CA THR A 366 7.68 9.58 -42.09
C THR A 366 6.41 9.52 -41.24
N ILE A 367 5.25 9.33 -41.89
CA ILE A 367 3.99 9.13 -41.19
C ILE A 367 4.03 7.88 -40.30
N ASP A 368 4.71 6.81 -40.73
CA ASP A 368 4.81 5.59 -39.93
C ASP A 368 5.79 5.75 -38.75
N ASP A 369 6.77 6.64 -38.87
CA ASP A 369 7.74 6.91 -37.79
C ASP A 369 7.14 7.72 -36.64
N ILE A 370 6.07 8.50 -36.89
CA ILE A 370 5.53 9.40 -35.87
C ILE A 370 5.01 8.65 -34.65
N TYR A 371 4.38 7.49 -34.85
CA TYR A 371 3.90 6.64 -33.75
C TYR A 371 5.03 6.12 -32.89
N ALA A 372 6.20 5.85 -33.50
CA ALA A 372 7.38 5.44 -32.76
C ALA A 372 8.00 6.59 -31.95
N ILE A 373 7.92 7.83 -32.46
CA ILE A 373 8.35 9.04 -31.75
C ILE A 373 7.41 9.34 -30.57
N GLU A 374 6.09 9.23 -30.78
CA GLU A 374 5.08 9.39 -29.72
C GLU A 374 5.29 8.38 -28.59
N HIS A 375 5.36 7.09 -28.93
CA HIS A 375 5.57 6.02 -27.97
C HIS A 375 6.90 6.19 -27.21
N PHE A 376 7.98 6.56 -27.91
CA PHE A 376 9.26 6.84 -27.28
C PHE A 376 9.18 7.99 -26.26
N GLY A 377 8.46 9.06 -26.60
CA GLY A 377 8.23 10.18 -25.69
C GLY A 377 7.46 9.77 -24.43
N LEU A 378 6.41 8.96 -24.58
CA LEU A 378 5.59 8.50 -23.45
C LEU A 378 6.35 7.59 -22.50
N ILE A 379 7.17 6.67 -23.02
CA ILE A 379 7.98 5.76 -22.19
C ILE A 379 9.08 6.53 -21.43
N ASN A 380 9.61 7.62 -21.99
CA ASN A 380 10.71 8.40 -21.42
C ASN A 380 10.24 9.74 -20.82
N GLU A 381 8.99 9.81 -20.35
CA GLU A 381 8.33 11.05 -19.91
C GLU A 381 9.11 11.81 -18.83
N ASN A 382 9.69 11.08 -17.88
CA ASN A 382 10.43 11.65 -16.76
C ASN A 382 11.75 12.34 -17.18
N ASN A 383 12.24 12.10 -18.40
CA ASN A 383 13.31 12.93 -18.95
C ASN A 383 12.72 14.23 -19.52
N PHE A 384 12.57 15.26 -18.68
CA PHE A 384 11.95 16.54 -19.06
C PHE A 384 12.55 17.15 -20.33
N ASN A 385 13.88 17.13 -20.47
CA ASN A 385 14.54 17.65 -21.68
C ASN A 385 14.06 16.91 -22.93
N ASN A 386 13.97 15.59 -22.85
CA ASN A 386 13.44 14.74 -23.90
C ASN A 386 11.97 15.03 -24.17
N THR A 387 11.13 15.07 -23.14
CA THR A 387 9.69 15.35 -23.23
C THR A 387 9.41 16.67 -23.94
N TYR A 388 10.10 17.76 -23.59
CA TYR A 388 9.95 19.04 -24.28
C TYR A 388 10.40 18.99 -25.75
N SER A 389 11.46 18.23 -26.04
CA SER A 389 12.00 18.10 -27.39
C SER A 389 11.06 17.29 -28.27
N ILE A 390 10.57 16.15 -27.78
CA ILE A 390 9.58 15.32 -28.46
C ILE A 390 8.29 16.12 -28.69
N GLY A 391 7.81 16.87 -27.70
CA GLY A 391 6.64 17.74 -27.86
C GLY A 391 6.80 18.74 -29.01
N ARG A 392 7.96 19.40 -29.13
CA ARG A 392 8.25 20.31 -30.26
C ARG A 392 8.34 19.60 -31.60
N VAL A 393 8.95 18.41 -31.64
CA VAL A 393 9.05 17.59 -32.86
C VAL A 393 7.66 17.20 -33.33
N LEU A 394 6.82 16.68 -32.45
CA LEU A 394 5.44 16.27 -32.77
C LEU A 394 4.61 17.47 -33.24
N ASP A 395 4.63 18.59 -32.51
CA ASP A 395 3.88 19.81 -32.87
C ASP A 395 4.25 20.34 -34.27
N LYS A 396 5.56 20.52 -34.53
CA LYS A 396 6.05 20.99 -35.84
C LYS A 396 5.78 19.99 -36.96
N TRP A 397 5.94 18.69 -36.69
CA TRP A 397 5.74 17.66 -37.70
C TRP A 397 4.25 17.53 -38.06
N TYR A 398 3.35 17.46 -37.07
CA TYR A 398 1.90 17.42 -37.33
C TYR A 398 1.41 18.68 -38.03
N SER A 399 1.90 19.86 -37.65
CA SER A 399 1.55 21.13 -38.31
C SER A 399 1.86 21.12 -39.82
N LYS A 400 2.93 20.44 -40.24
CA LYS A 400 3.31 20.29 -41.65
C LYS A 400 2.57 19.17 -42.38
N ASN A 401 2.24 18.09 -41.66
CA ASN A 401 1.75 16.84 -42.25
C ASN A 401 0.27 16.53 -41.95
N TRP A 402 -0.46 17.42 -41.25
CA TRP A 402 -1.83 17.19 -40.79
C TRP A 402 -2.78 16.70 -41.88
N LYS A 403 -2.70 17.30 -43.08
CA LYS A 403 -3.54 16.90 -44.21
C LYS A 403 -3.32 15.45 -44.63
N ALA A 404 -2.06 15.01 -44.65
CA ALA A 404 -1.69 13.64 -45.02
C ALA A 404 -2.17 12.64 -43.95
N VAL A 405 -1.97 12.97 -42.67
CA VAL A 405 -2.46 12.17 -41.53
C VAL A 405 -3.98 12.00 -41.58
N TYR A 406 -4.73 13.07 -41.87
CA TYR A 406 -6.19 13.03 -41.94
C TYR A 406 -6.70 12.21 -43.13
N SER A 407 -6.00 12.26 -44.28
CA SER A 407 -6.40 11.49 -45.47
C SER A 407 -6.19 9.98 -45.34
N GLU A 408 -5.27 9.53 -44.49
CA GLU A 408 -4.93 8.09 -44.36
C GLU A 408 -5.85 7.29 -43.42
N LYS A 409 -6.82 7.91 -42.73
CA LYS A 409 -7.77 7.23 -41.81
C LYS A 409 -7.11 6.28 -40.76
N LYS A 410 -5.85 6.51 -40.40
CA LYS A 410 -5.13 5.71 -39.39
C LYS A 410 -5.10 6.32 -37.98
N THR A 411 -5.77 7.45 -37.75
CA THR A 411 -5.72 8.17 -36.47
C THR A 411 -6.46 7.44 -35.34
N PRO A 412 -5.86 7.32 -34.14
CA PRO A 412 -6.59 6.97 -32.92
C PRO A 412 -7.69 7.99 -32.66
N ALA A 413 -8.87 7.52 -32.23
CA ALA A 413 -10.08 8.34 -32.02
C ALA A 413 -9.96 9.44 -30.93
N SER A 414 -8.82 9.61 -30.27
CA SER A 414 -8.62 10.59 -29.20
C SER A 414 -8.47 12.04 -29.68
N VAL A 415 -8.29 12.29 -30.99
CA VAL A 415 -8.16 13.66 -31.54
C VAL A 415 -9.46 14.15 -32.22
N SER A 416 -10.53 13.34 -32.24
CA SER A 416 -11.76 13.68 -32.99
C SER A 416 -12.80 14.48 -32.21
N LYS A 417 -12.52 14.97 -30.99
CA LYS A 417 -13.37 15.96 -30.32
C LYS A 417 -12.80 17.36 -30.51
N LYS A 418 -13.16 17.99 -31.63
CA LYS A 418 -13.10 19.45 -31.73
C LYS A 418 -14.33 20.05 -31.06
N SER A 419 -14.04 20.98 -30.14
CA SER A 419 -14.87 22.10 -29.70
C SER A 419 -15.45 22.89 -30.87
#